data_AF-A0A484LVB4-F1
#
_entry.id   AF-A0A484LVB4-F1
#
_cell.length_a   1.000
_cell.length_b   1.000
_cell.length_c   1.000
_cell.angle_alpha   90.00
_cell.angle_beta   90.00
_cell.angle_gamma   90.00
#
_symmetry.space_group_name_H-M   'P 1'
#
loop_
_entity.id
_entity.type
_entity.pdbx_description
1 polymer ?
#
loop_
_entity_poly.entity_id
_entity_poly.type
_entity_poly.pdbx_seq_one_letter_code
_entity_poly.pdbx_strand_id
1 'polypeptide(L)'
;MWSRFIRGGTNKTSKTHNVDEEYNDLSTKAQRHSDFLTPCQETISTVLDSLTTPKKKDNLKPILSAYFDVSAEAAILCTRLLNRIHRVQSDHKRIQALLDDDGLLSSGSVGPELHSLSTLLAEDPFSDTHNLIMGEHFSSSVLLLEQGLLRSRNKRKVELAAKGTYIVRRDLETMSRSVRRIQDEIEHNREMVRLCLDRREDSLSLGVVLKEMKNKSCGFGLQVEELQQHVCLFLVTINRVRTLVINEIVESRL
;
A
#
# COMPACT_ATOMS: atom_id res chain seq x y z
N MET A 1 -9.80 8.39 11.96
CA MET A 1 -9.34 7.67 13.19
C MET A 1 -7.89 8.02 13.60
N TRP A 2 -6.93 8.08 12.67
CA TRP A 2 -5.50 8.32 12.95
C TRP A 2 -5.11 9.74 13.37
N SER A 3 -5.87 10.76 12.96
CA SER A 3 -5.64 12.18 13.26
C SER A 3 -5.78 12.56 14.74
N ARG A 4 -6.39 11.69 15.56
CA ARG A 4 -6.44 11.81 17.03
C ARG A 4 -5.25 11.11 17.71
N PHE A 5 -4.69 10.07 17.08
CA PHE A 5 -3.60 9.26 17.64
C PHE A 5 -2.23 9.96 17.60
N ILE A 6 -2.00 10.81 16.59
CA ILE A 6 -0.78 11.60 16.45
C ILE A 6 -0.78 12.88 17.30
N ARG A 7 -1.94 13.30 17.82
CA ARG A 7 -2.15 14.63 18.44
C ARG A 7 -2.06 14.64 19.97
N GLY A 8 -1.29 13.74 20.57
CA GLY A 8 -1.20 13.60 22.02
C GLY A 8 -0.66 14.85 22.72
N GLY A 9 -1.56 15.70 23.24
CA GLY A 9 -1.35 16.53 24.44
C GLY A 9 -1.03 18.02 24.27
N THR A 10 -2.05 18.85 24.03
CA THR A 10 -2.45 20.02 24.85
C THR A 10 -3.53 20.83 24.11
N ASN A 11 -4.62 21.16 24.81
CA ASN A 11 -5.76 21.92 24.28
C ASN A 11 -5.41 23.41 24.12
N LYS A 12 -5.75 24.01 22.96
CA LYS A 12 -6.60 25.21 22.87
C LYS A 12 -6.99 25.56 21.42
N THR A 13 -8.29 25.84 21.27
CA THR A 13 -9.03 26.63 20.26
C THR A 13 -9.10 26.17 18.79
N SER A 14 -10.21 25.49 18.51
CA SER A 14 -11.19 25.69 17.43
C SER A 14 -10.74 26.24 16.06
N LYS A 15 -10.64 25.33 15.09
CA LYS A 15 -11.45 25.34 13.86
C LYS A 15 -11.76 23.89 13.54
N THR A 16 -13.04 23.54 13.41
CA THR A 16 -13.48 22.25 12.87
C THR A 16 -13.12 22.23 11.38
N HIS A 17 -11.84 21.95 11.11
CA HIS A 17 -11.35 21.62 9.79
C HIS A 17 -11.91 20.24 9.45
N ASN A 18 -12.63 20.12 8.35
CA ASN A 18 -13.29 18.88 7.95
C ASN A 18 -12.21 17.87 7.56
N VAL A 19 -11.83 17.04 8.53
CA VAL A 19 -10.67 16.13 8.42
C VAL A 19 -10.85 15.14 7.28
N ASP A 20 -12.09 14.76 6.97
CA ASP A 20 -12.38 13.78 5.91
C ASP A 20 -12.25 14.39 4.51
N GLU A 21 -12.51 15.71 4.34
CA GLU A 21 -12.25 16.43 3.08
C GLU A 21 -10.76 16.68 2.85
N GLU A 22 -10.02 17.08 3.89
CA GLU A 22 -8.56 17.26 3.83
C GLU A 22 -7.86 15.93 3.51
N TYR A 23 -8.38 14.84 4.04
CA TYR A 23 -7.87 13.49 3.83
C TYR A 23 -8.16 12.95 2.42
N ASN A 24 -9.35 13.20 1.88
CA ASN A 24 -9.69 12.86 0.50
C ASN A 24 -8.90 13.72 -0.51
N ASP A 25 -8.67 15.00 -0.23
CA ASP A 25 -7.82 15.86 -1.06
C ASP A 25 -6.34 15.41 -1.03
N LEU A 26 -5.83 15.01 0.14
CA LEU A 26 -4.47 14.47 0.29
C LEU A 26 -4.30 13.12 -0.40
N SER A 27 -5.29 12.24 -0.34
CA SER A 27 -5.31 10.96 -1.09
C SER A 27 -5.31 11.20 -2.60
N THR A 28 -6.12 12.15 -3.08
CA THR A 28 -6.19 12.55 -4.49
C THR A 28 -4.89 13.20 -4.98
N LYS A 29 -4.18 13.94 -4.13
CA LYS A 29 -2.86 14.52 -4.41
C LYS A 29 -1.74 13.48 -4.37
N ALA A 30 -1.81 12.49 -3.48
CA ALA A 30 -0.85 11.38 -3.42
C ALA A 30 -0.87 10.53 -4.70
N GLN A 31 -2.03 10.43 -5.36
CA GLN A 31 -2.18 9.82 -6.68
C GLN A 31 -1.40 10.54 -7.80
N ARG A 32 -1.03 11.82 -7.63
CA ARG A 32 -0.36 12.64 -8.64
C ARG A 32 1.13 12.87 -8.40
N HIS A 33 1.62 12.64 -7.17
CA HIS A 33 2.99 12.95 -6.77
C HIS A 33 3.54 11.88 -5.82
N SER A 34 3.94 10.73 -6.37
CA SER A 34 4.65 9.65 -5.66
C SER A 34 6.04 10.03 -5.16
N ASP A 35 6.51 11.24 -5.45
CA ASP A 35 7.96 11.48 -5.54
C ASP A 35 8.59 12.19 -4.34
N PHE A 36 7.85 12.64 -3.33
CA PHE A 36 8.48 13.41 -2.27
C PHE A 36 8.10 12.91 -0.88
N LEU A 37 8.96 12.02 -0.35
CA LEU A 37 9.11 11.89 1.08
C LEU A 37 9.58 13.22 1.64
N THR A 38 8.81 13.79 2.57
CA THR A 38 9.20 14.99 3.30
C THR A 38 9.44 14.64 4.76
N PRO A 39 10.61 14.95 5.35
CA PRO A 39 11.80 15.55 4.73
C PRO A 39 12.55 14.57 3.82
N CYS A 40 13.33 15.10 2.87
CA CYS A 40 14.22 14.29 2.05
C CYS A 40 15.40 13.73 2.86
N GLN A 41 16.01 12.66 2.38
CA GLN A 41 17.04 11.90 3.14
C GLN A 41 18.30 12.73 3.44
N GLU A 42 18.63 13.70 2.58
CA GLU A 42 19.76 14.63 2.77
C GLU A 42 19.55 15.56 3.98
N THR A 43 18.34 16.13 4.13
CA THR A 43 17.97 16.92 5.32
C THR A 43 18.02 16.07 6.59
N ILE A 44 17.66 14.78 6.49
CA ILE A 44 17.72 13.87 7.63
C ILE A 44 19.16 13.62 8.06
N SER A 45 20.09 13.37 7.13
CA SER A 45 21.50 13.12 7.48
C SER A 45 22.13 14.31 8.20
N THR A 46 21.94 15.53 7.66
CA THR A 46 22.49 16.77 8.24
C THR A 46 21.95 17.07 9.64
N VAL A 47 20.65 16.82 9.86
CA VAL A 47 20.06 16.91 11.20
C VAL A 47 20.63 15.81 12.09
N LEU A 48 20.67 14.54 11.69
CA LEU A 48 21.19 13.49 12.57
C LEU A 48 22.68 13.66 12.93
N ASP A 49 23.50 14.22 12.04
CA ASP A 49 24.92 14.49 12.29
C ASP A 49 25.16 15.56 13.36
N SER A 50 24.21 16.50 13.51
CA SER A 50 24.25 17.50 14.57
C SER A 50 23.78 16.99 15.94
N LEU A 51 23.28 15.74 16.04
CA LEU A 51 22.96 15.08 17.32
C LEU A 51 24.18 14.44 18.00
N THR A 52 25.28 14.22 17.27
CA THR A 52 26.46 13.54 17.82
C THR A 52 27.27 14.48 18.71
N THR A 53 27.21 14.26 20.02
CA THR A 53 28.21 14.79 20.96
C THR A 53 29.27 13.72 21.23
N PRO A 54 30.57 14.06 21.26
CA PRO A 54 31.66 13.09 21.36
C PRO A 54 31.72 12.32 22.70
N LYS A 55 30.85 12.63 23.66
CA LYS A 55 30.95 12.16 25.06
C LYS A 55 29.97 11.05 25.45
N LYS A 56 29.04 10.61 24.59
CA LYS A 56 28.10 9.52 24.92
C LYS A 56 27.92 8.55 23.76
N LYS A 57 28.13 7.26 24.05
CA LYS A 57 27.74 6.13 23.20
C LYS A 57 26.21 6.03 23.23
N ASP A 58 25.52 6.92 22.51
CA ASP A 58 24.07 6.96 22.42
C ASP A 58 23.61 6.27 21.14
N ASN A 59 22.76 5.26 21.28
CA ASN A 59 22.19 4.51 20.15
C ASN A 59 21.09 5.32 19.44
N LEU A 60 20.82 6.56 19.86
CA LEU A 60 19.77 7.40 19.30
C LEU A 60 19.94 7.67 17.80
N LYS A 61 21.15 8.06 17.35
CA LYS A 61 21.43 8.33 15.93
C LYS A 61 21.14 7.13 15.02
N PRO A 62 21.69 5.92 15.27
CA PRO A 62 21.40 4.77 14.42
C PRO A 62 19.93 4.35 14.47
N ILE A 63 19.24 4.48 15.62
CA ILE A 63 17.80 4.18 15.73
C ILE A 63 16.97 5.12 14.86
N LEU A 64 17.23 6.42 14.92
CA LEU A 64 16.49 7.41 14.13
C LEU A 64 16.79 7.30 12.64
N SER A 65 18.04 7.02 12.26
CA SER A 65 18.40 6.70 10.87
C SER A 65 17.60 5.51 10.36
N ALA A 66 17.61 4.40 11.11
CA ALA A 66 16.87 3.20 10.74
C ALA A 66 15.36 3.45 10.59
N TYR A 67 14.76 4.34 11.39
CA TYR A 67 13.37 4.76 11.20
C TYR A 67 13.14 5.47 9.86
N PHE A 68 14.02 6.42 9.49
CA PHE A 68 13.90 7.12 8.23
C PHE A 68 14.19 6.21 7.02
N ASP A 69 15.08 5.23 7.17
CA ASP A 69 15.38 4.23 6.15
C ASP A 69 14.18 3.29 5.95
N VAL A 70 13.63 2.72 7.03
CA VAL A 70 12.44 1.85 6.99
C VAL A 70 11.23 2.59 6.41
N SER A 71 11.00 3.84 6.80
CA SER A 71 9.88 4.63 6.26
C SER A 71 10.07 5.01 4.79
N ALA A 72 11.32 5.17 4.34
CA ALA A 72 11.61 5.41 2.93
C ALA A 72 11.41 4.15 2.08
N GLU A 73 11.91 3.01 2.56
CA GLU A 73 11.70 1.71 1.92
C GLU A 73 10.20 1.38 1.82
N ALA A 74 9.41 1.64 2.88
CA ALA A 74 7.96 1.47 2.88
C ALA A 74 7.26 2.31 1.79
N ALA A 75 7.70 3.56 1.58
CA ALA A 75 7.14 4.41 0.52
C ALA A 75 7.49 3.90 -0.88
N ILE A 76 8.71 3.40 -1.09
CA ILE A 76 9.11 2.78 -2.37
C ILE A 76 8.24 1.55 -2.67
N LEU A 77 7.98 0.71 -1.67
CA LEU A 77 7.08 -0.44 -1.81
C LEU A 77 5.66 0.01 -2.20
N CYS A 78 5.16 1.09 -1.60
CA CYS A 78 3.86 1.67 -1.93
C CYS A 78 3.78 2.21 -3.35
N THR A 79 4.83 2.89 -3.85
CA THR A 79 4.87 3.35 -5.25
C THR A 79 4.86 2.17 -6.23
N ARG A 80 5.61 1.11 -5.93
CA ARG A 80 5.59 -0.12 -6.74
C ARG A 80 4.20 -0.76 -6.72
N LEU A 81 3.57 -0.82 -5.55
CA LEU A 81 2.23 -1.36 -5.37
C LEU A 81 1.18 -0.56 -6.15
N LEU A 82 1.22 0.78 -6.12
CA LEU A 82 0.33 1.64 -6.91
C LEU A 82 0.43 1.34 -8.41
N ASN A 83 1.64 1.12 -8.94
CA ASN A 83 1.80 0.75 -10.35
C ASN A 83 1.15 -0.60 -10.68
N ARG A 84 1.25 -1.58 -9.79
CA ARG A 84 0.56 -2.88 -9.97
C ARG A 84 -0.95 -2.73 -9.87
N ILE A 85 -1.45 -1.92 -8.93
CA ILE A 85 -2.87 -1.59 -8.79
C ILE A 85 -3.41 -0.95 -10.07
N HIS A 86 -2.70 0.02 -10.65
CA HIS A 86 -3.11 0.65 -11.91
C HIS A 86 -3.19 -0.35 -13.06
N ARG A 87 -2.25 -1.31 -13.13
CA ARG A 87 -2.31 -2.41 -14.10
C ARG A 87 -3.57 -3.26 -13.90
N VAL A 88 -3.83 -3.71 -12.67
CA VAL A 88 -5.05 -4.48 -12.32
C VAL A 88 -6.31 -3.73 -12.70
N GLN A 89 -6.40 -2.42 -12.40
CA GLN A 89 -7.56 -1.61 -12.76
C GLN A 89 -7.74 -1.51 -14.28
N SER A 90 -6.66 -1.37 -15.03
CA SER A 90 -6.70 -1.36 -16.50
C SER A 90 -7.17 -2.70 -17.06
N ASP A 91 -6.61 -3.81 -16.58
CA ASP A 91 -6.97 -5.15 -17.03
C ASP A 91 -8.42 -5.49 -16.66
N HIS A 92 -8.85 -5.14 -15.45
CA HIS A 92 -10.21 -5.29 -15.00
C HIS A 92 -11.22 -4.53 -15.86
N LYS A 93 -10.92 -3.27 -16.23
CA LYS A 93 -11.78 -2.50 -17.16
C LYS A 93 -11.91 -3.19 -18.52
N ARG A 94 -10.83 -3.76 -19.03
CA ARG A 94 -10.83 -4.52 -20.30
C ARG A 94 -11.66 -5.79 -20.19
N ILE A 95 -11.50 -6.54 -19.09
CA ILE A 95 -12.30 -7.74 -18.81
C ILE A 95 -13.78 -7.39 -18.68
N GLN A 96 -14.11 -6.33 -17.93
CA GLN A 96 -15.49 -5.89 -17.76
C GLN A 96 -16.14 -5.51 -19.09
N ALA A 97 -15.42 -4.77 -19.95
CA ALA A 97 -15.91 -4.42 -21.28
C ALA A 97 -16.20 -5.65 -22.15
N LEU A 98 -15.39 -6.71 -22.03
CA LEU A 98 -15.66 -7.99 -22.69
C LEU A 98 -16.93 -8.65 -22.11
N LEU A 99 -17.05 -8.71 -20.78
CA LEU A 99 -18.22 -9.33 -20.11
C LEU A 99 -19.55 -8.58 -20.32
N ASP A 100 -19.50 -7.30 -20.70
CA ASP A 100 -20.67 -6.51 -21.04
C ASP A 100 -21.14 -6.68 -22.49
N ASP A 101 -20.35 -7.33 -23.35
CA ASP A 101 -20.76 -7.67 -24.71
C ASP A 101 -21.65 -8.93 -24.72
N ASP A 102 -22.95 -8.73 -24.91
CA ASP A 102 -23.95 -9.82 -24.98
C ASP A 102 -23.65 -10.82 -26.12
N GLY A 103 -22.80 -10.45 -27.09
CA GLY A 103 -22.29 -11.33 -28.14
C GLY A 103 -21.55 -12.56 -27.61
N LEU A 104 -20.86 -12.43 -26.46
CA LEU A 104 -20.12 -13.53 -25.83
C LEU A 104 -21.02 -14.66 -25.32
N LEU A 105 -22.25 -14.32 -24.94
CA LEU A 105 -23.24 -15.28 -24.42
C LEU A 105 -24.00 -15.97 -25.55
N SER A 106 -23.96 -15.42 -26.77
CA SER A 106 -24.82 -15.81 -27.89
C SER A 106 -24.12 -16.64 -28.98
N SER A 107 -22.77 -16.66 -29.01
CA SER A 107 -21.99 -17.24 -30.12
C SER A 107 -21.84 -18.77 -30.09
N GLY A 108 -22.05 -19.44 -28.96
CA GLY A 108 -22.02 -20.92 -28.89
C GLY A 108 -20.69 -21.61 -29.26
N SER A 109 -19.65 -20.84 -29.62
CA SER A 109 -18.31 -21.32 -29.96
C SER A 109 -17.26 -20.75 -29.00
N VAL A 110 -16.16 -21.49 -28.83
CA VAL A 110 -14.95 -21.02 -28.12
C VAL A 110 -14.29 -19.95 -29.01
N GLY A 111 -14.80 -18.72 -28.94
CA GLY A 111 -14.42 -17.59 -29.80
C GLY A 111 -13.08 -16.93 -29.44
N PRO A 112 -12.60 -15.99 -30.27
CA PRO A 112 -11.39 -15.18 -30.03
C PRO A 112 -11.44 -14.36 -28.72
N GLU A 113 -12.60 -14.14 -28.16
CA GLU A 113 -12.82 -13.37 -26.94
C GLU A 113 -12.45 -14.16 -25.67
N LEU A 114 -12.68 -15.48 -25.65
CA LEU A 114 -12.22 -16.32 -24.54
C LEU A 114 -10.70 -16.43 -24.53
N HIS A 115 -10.08 -16.49 -25.71
CA HIS A 115 -8.62 -16.39 -25.83
C HIS A 115 -8.13 -15.02 -25.33
N SER A 116 -8.83 -13.94 -25.66
CA SER A 116 -8.49 -12.59 -25.18
C SER A 116 -8.57 -12.49 -23.65
N LEU A 117 -9.60 -13.06 -23.02
CA LEU A 117 -9.72 -13.17 -21.57
C LEU A 117 -8.57 -14.00 -20.97
N SER A 118 -8.26 -15.14 -21.56
CA SER A 118 -7.15 -15.99 -21.11
C SER A 118 -5.81 -15.27 -21.18
N THR A 119 -5.58 -14.47 -22.22
CA THR A 119 -4.34 -13.67 -22.34
C THR A 119 -4.29 -12.57 -21.28
N LEU A 120 -5.41 -11.90 -20.97
CA LEU A 120 -5.48 -10.88 -19.92
C LEU A 120 -5.23 -11.46 -18.52
N LEU A 121 -5.68 -12.69 -18.27
CA LEU A 121 -5.54 -13.38 -16.99
C LEU A 121 -4.27 -14.25 -16.89
N ALA A 122 -3.45 -14.33 -17.94
CA ALA A 122 -2.27 -15.20 -17.97
C ALA A 122 -1.16 -14.75 -17.01
N GLU A 123 -1.01 -13.43 -16.84
CA GLU A 123 0.05 -12.81 -16.05
C GLU A 123 -0.51 -12.36 -14.70
N ASP A 124 -0.05 -12.95 -13.60
CA ASP A 124 -0.36 -12.45 -12.26
C ASP A 124 0.25 -11.03 -12.13
N PRO A 125 -0.57 -9.96 -12.03
CA PRO A 125 -0.07 -8.60 -11.86
C PRO A 125 0.72 -8.39 -10.58
N PHE A 126 0.63 -9.36 -9.68
CA PHE A 126 1.29 -9.43 -8.41
C PHE A 126 2.30 -10.58 -8.34
N SER A 127 2.77 -11.20 -9.43
CA SER A 127 3.68 -12.37 -9.35
C SER A 127 4.92 -12.13 -8.48
N ASP A 128 5.42 -10.89 -8.45
CA ASP A 128 6.57 -10.47 -7.66
C ASP A 128 6.21 -10.13 -6.19
N THR A 129 4.93 -10.26 -5.78
CA THR A 129 4.41 -9.80 -4.48
C THR A 129 4.79 -10.65 -3.29
N HIS A 130 5.42 -11.82 -3.49
CA HIS A 130 6.05 -12.53 -2.39
C HIS A 130 7.01 -11.62 -1.59
N ASN A 131 7.52 -10.56 -2.25
CA ASN A 131 8.34 -9.52 -1.64
C ASN A 131 7.62 -8.18 -1.37
N LEU A 132 6.41 -7.93 -1.87
CA LEU A 132 5.91 -6.56 -2.01
C LEU A 132 5.61 -5.86 -0.70
N ILE A 133 5.24 -6.58 0.35
CA ILE A 133 4.72 -5.90 1.56
C ILE A 133 5.33 -6.44 2.86
N MET A 134 5.94 -7.62 2.84
CA MET A 134 6.69 -8.19 3.97
C MET A 134 7.81 -9.12 3.49
N GLY A 135 8.56 -8.75 2.44
CA GLY A 135 9.78 -9.49 2.08
C GLY A 135 10.66 -9.69 3.32
N GLU A 136 11.36 -10.84 3.44
CA GLU A 136 12.11 -11.21 4.65
C GLU A 136 13.05 -10.10 5.12
N HIS A 137 13.64 -9.37 4.16
CA HIS A 137 14.51 -8.23 4.40
C HIS A 137 13.80 -7.08 5.13
N PHE A 138 12.69 -6.57 4.58
CA PHE A 138 11.96 -5.45 5.16
C PHE A 138 11.39 -5.80 6.54
N SER A 139 10.84 -7.01 6.69
CA SER A 139 10.37 -7.52 7.98
C SER A 139 11.48 -7.53 9.03
N SER A 140 12.68 -7.97 8.65
CA SER A 140 13.85 -7.98 9.52
C SER A 140 14.30 -6.55 9.91
N SER A 141 14.35 -5.62 8.96
CA SER A 141 14.68 -4.21 9.22
C SER A 141 13.72 -3.55 10.23
N VAL A 142 12.41 -3.79 10.08
CA VAL A 142 11.39 -3.28 11.02
C VAL A 142 11.57 -3.90 12.41
N LEU A 143 11.81 -5.21 12.50
CA LEU A 143 12.03 -5.90 13.78
C LEU A 143 13.27 -5.39 14.52
N LEU A 144 14.38 -5.19 13.79
CA LEU A 144 15.61 -4.63 14.35
C LEU A 144 15.40 -3.20 14.85
N LEU A 145 14.69 -2.38 14.09
CA LEU A 145 14.33 -1.01 14.49
C LEU A 145 13.52 -1.02 15.79
N GLU A 146 12.50 -1.87 15.91
CA GLU A 146 11.69 -1.97 17.12
C GLU A 146 12.51 -2.39 18.35
N GLN A 147 13.41 -3.36 18.20
CA GLN A 147 14.32 -3.73 19.28
C GLN A 147 15.19 -2.54 19.70
N GLY A 148 15.68 -1.75 18.73
CA GLY A 148 16.40 -0.50 18.97
C GLY A 148 15.57 0.53 19.75
N LEU A 149 14.36 0.81 19.29
CA LEU A 149 13.42 1.75 19.93
C LEU A 149 13.08 1.32 21.37
N LEU A 150 12.86 0.03 21.60
CA LEU A 150 12.61 -0.55 22.93
C LEU A 150 13.81 -0.38 23.86
N ARG A 151 15.04 -0.51 23.35
CA ARG A 151 16.28 -0.37 24.14
C ARG A 151 16.78 1.07 24.27
N SER A 152 16.19 2.03 23.56
CA SER A 152 16.59 3.44 23.62
C SER A 152 16.45 4.03 25.02
N ARG A 153 17.49 4.74 25.47
CA ARG A 153 17.49 5.50 26.74
C ARG A 153 16.74 6.84 26.63
N ASN A 154 16.57 7.37 25.43
CA ASN A 154 15.90 8.65 25.18
C ASN A 154 14.46 8.42 24.71
N LYS A 155 13.59 7.92 25.60
CA LYS A 155 12.21 7.53 25.25
C LYS A 155 11.42 8.64 24.57
N ARG A 156 11.49 9.86 25.09
CA ARG A 156 10.85 11.04 24.50
C ARG A 156 11.26 11.26 23.03
N LYS A 157 12.56 11.23 22.74
CA LYS A 157 13.11 11.46 21.38
C LYS A 157 12.77 10.35 20.37
N VAL A 158 12.43 9.15 20.84
CA VAL A 158 12.08 8.02 19.96
C VAL A 158 10.59 7.69 19.94
N GLU A 159 9.75 8.39 20.72
CA GLU A 159 8.34 8.04 20.86
C GLU A 159 7.57 8.17 19.54
N LEU A 160 7.77 9.28 18.82
CA LEU A 160 7.15 9.49 17.52
C LEU A 160 7.66 8.50 16.46
N ALA A 161 8.95 8.17 16.49
CA ALA A 161 9.53 7.14 15.62
C ALA A 161 8.90 5.76 15.91
N ALA A 162 8.71 5.41 17.18
CA ALA A 162 8.04 4.17 17.57
C ALA A 162 6.58 4.10 17.09
N LYS A 163 5.82 5.21 17.24
CA LYS A 163 4.47 5.31 16.68
C LYS A 163 4.48 5.16 15.15
N GLY A 164 5.45 5.80 14.49
CA GLY A 164 5.66 5.68 13.05
C GLY A 164 5.98 4.26 12.59
N THR A 165 6.88 3.56 13.27
CA THR A 165 7.21 2.16 12.97
C THR A 165 6.00 1.23 13.11
N TYR A 166 5.18 1.45 14.16
CA TYR A 166 3.93 0.70 14.33
C TYR A 166 2.95 0.95 13.17
N ILE A 167 2.79 2.20 12.74
CA ILE A 167 1.97 2.57 11.57
C ILE A 167 2.46 1.82 10.33
N VAL A 168 3.76 1.89 10.04
CA VAL A 168 4.39 1.20 8.90
C VAL A 168 4.07 -0.28 8.90
N ARG A 169 4.35 -1.00 9.99
CA ARG A 169 4.08 -2.44 10.06
C ARG A 169 2.61 -2.75 9.83
N ARG A 170 1.73 -2.06 10.56
CA ARG A 170 0.31 -2.38 10.57
C ARG A 170 -0.36 -2.13 9.22
N ASP A 171 -0.04 -1.00 8.59
CA ASP A 171 -0.63 -0.66 7.30
C ASP A 171 -0.11 -1.57 6.20
N LEU A 172 1.18 -1.89 6.19
CA LEU A 172 1.73 -2.88 5.27
C LEU A 172 1.11 -4.27 5.50
N GLU A 173 0.94 -4.75 6.73
CA GLU A 173 0.21 -6.00 6.95
C GLU A 173 -1.22 -5.97 6.40
N THR A 174 -1.90 -4.82 6.49
CA THR A 174 -3.27 -4.67 5.99
C THR A 174 -3.32 -4.65 4.45
N MET A 175 -2.38 -3.96 3.82
CA MET A 175 -2.21 -3.98 2.37
C MET A 175 -1.84 -5.38 1.87
N SER A 176 -0.96 -6.10 2.57
CA SER A 176 -0.60 -7.50 2.27
C SER A 176 -1.83 -8.39 2.17
N ARG A 177 -2.73 -8.29 3.16
CA ARG A 177 -3.97 -9.07 3.19
C ARG A 177 -4.90 -8.69 2.04
N SER A 178 -4.98 -7.41 1.69
CA SER A 178 -5.82 -6.93 0.60
C SER A 178 -5.28 -7.36 -0.77
N VAL A 179 -3.96 -7.30 -0.98
CA VAL A 179 -3.29 -7.85 -2.17
C VAL A 179 -3.58 -9.33 -2.33
N ARG A 180 -3.45 -10.12 -1.25
CA ARG A 180 -3.77 -11.55 -1.29
C ARG A 180 -5.21 -11.83 -1.73
N ARG A 181 -6.19 -11.09 -1.21
CA ARG A 181 -7.59 -11.23 -1.62
C ARG A 181 -7.79 -10.95 -3.12
N ILE A 182 -7.14 -9.90 -3.63
CA ILE A 182 -7.20 -9.55 -5.05
C ILE A 182 -6.53 -10.65 -5.89
N GLN A 183 -5.39 -11.19 -5.45
CA GLN A 183 -4.73 -12.32 -6.12
C GLN A 183 -5.59 -13.57 -6.14
N ASP A 184 -6.21 -13.92 -5.02
CA ASP A 184 -7.10 -15.09 -4.92
C ASP A 184 -8.28 -14.97 -5.91
N GLU A 185 -8.85 -13.77 -6.08
CA GLU A 185 -9.93 -13.51 -7.04
C GLU A 185 -9.44 -13.55 -8.51
N ILE A 186 -8.24 -13.03 -8.79
CA ILE A 186 -7.62 -13.11 -10.13
C ILE A 186 -7.35 -14.58 -10.50
N GLU A 187 -6.78 -15.35 -9.58
CA GLU A 187 -6.47 -16.76 -9.79
C GLU A 187 -7.75 -17.59 -9.93
N HIS A 188 -8.79 -17.28 -9.14
CA HIS A 188 -10.11 -17.89 -9.32
C HIS A 188 -10.67 -17.62 -10.71
N ASN A 189 -10.65 -16.37 -11.18
CA ASN A 189 -11.13 -16.02 -12.52
C ASN A 189 -10.30 -16.69 -13.63
N ARG A 190 -8.99 -16.78 -13.44
CA ARG A 190 -8.07 -17.48 -14.34
C ARG A 190 -8.43 -18.96 -14.47
N GLU A 191 -8.66 -19.65 -13.34
CA GLU A 191 -9.04 -21.05 -13.34
C GLU A 191 -10.41 -21.28 -13.97
N MET A 192 -11.39 -20.39 -13.73
CA MET A 192 -12.70 -20.43 -14.37
C MET A 192 -12.60 -20.33 -15.90
N VAL A 193 -11.77 -19.42 -16.41
CA VAL A 193 -11.52 -19.28 -17.86
C VAL A 193 -10.77 -20.48 -18.42
N ARG A 194 -9.77 -21.01 -17.69
CA ARG A 194 -9.03 -22.20 -18.08
C ARG A 194 -9.93 -23.43 -18.21
N LEU A 195 -10.82 -23.67 -17.24
CA LEU A 195 -11.78 -24.77 -17.29
C LEU A 195 -12.71 -24.68 -18.51
N CYS A 196 -13.07 -23.47 -18.95
CA CYS A 196 -13.86 -23.27 -20.16
C CYS A 196 -13.08 -23.62 -21.44
N LEU A 197 -11.77 -23.33 -21.47
CA LEU A 197 -10.90 -23.68 -22.60
C LEU A 197 -10.67 -25.19 -22.71
N ASP A 198 -10.56 -25.89 -21.57
CA ASP A 198 -10.29 -27.32 -21.51
C ASP A 198 -11.54 -28.18 -21.90
N ARG A 199 -12.75 -27.68 -21.64
CA ARG A 199 -14.02 -28.42 -21.85
C ARG A 199 -14.68 -28.20 -23.21
N ARG A 200 -13.90 -28.21 -24.30
CA ARG A 200 -14.39 -27.99 -25.70
C ARG A 200 -15.85 -28.48 -25.90
N GLU A 201 -16.76 -27.51 -26.08
CA GLU A 201 -18.17 -27.63 -26.58
C GLU A 201 -19.37 -27.52 -25.62
N ASP A 202 -19.25 -27.26 -24.31
CA ASP A 202 -20.43 -26.92 -23.48
C ASP A 202 -20.69 -25.40 -23.42
N SER A 203 -21.36 -24.85 -24.43
CA SER A 203 -21.74 -23.42 -24.50
C SER A 203 -22.52 -22.92 -23.28
N LEU A 204 -23.30 -23.80 -22.65
CA LEU A 204 -24.03 -23.53 -21.40
C LEU A 204 -23.08 -23.32 -20.20
N SER A 205 -21.96 -24.04 -20.16
CA SER A 205 -20.96 -23.89 -19.08
C SER A 205 -20.23 -22.56 -19.17
N LEU A 206 -19.91 -22.11 -20.38
CA LEU A 206 -19.27 -20.82 -20.64
C LEU A 206 -20.17 -19.65 -20.24
N GLY A 207 -21.46 -19.68 -20.61
CA GLY A 207 -22.41 -18.64 -20.22
C GLY A 207 -22.58 -18.50 -18.71
N VAL A 208 -22.57 -19.62 -17.97
CA VAL A 208 -22.60 -19.61 -16.50
C VAL A 208 -21.32 -18.99 -15.92
N VAL A 209 -20.15 -19.35 -16.44
CA VAL A 209 -18.86 -18.80 -16.00
C VAL A 209 -18.79 -17.30 -16.24
N LEU A 210 -19.13 -16.82 -17.43
CA LEU A 210 -19.06 -15.39 -17.77
C LEU A 210 -20.06 -14.58 -16.92
N LYS A 211 -21.25 -15.12 -16.66
CA LYS A 211 -22.23 -14.48 -15.76
C LYS A 211 -21.72 -14.40 -14.32
N GLU A 212 -21.08 -15.46 -13.82
CA GLU A 212 -20.47 -15.47 -12.48
C GLU A 212 -19.35 -14.43 -12.38
N MET A 213 -18.45 -14.36 -13.36
CA MET A 213 -17.40 -13.35 -13.44
C MET A 213 -17.98 -11.93 -13.45
N LYS A 214 -19.03 -11.70 -14.24
CA LYS A 214 -19.73 -10.41 -14.31
C LYS A 214 -20.34 -10.02 -12.96
N ASN A 215 -20.97 -10.97 -12.26
CA ASN A 215 -21.61 -10.72 -10.96
C ASN A 215 -20.57 -10.32 -9.89
N LYS A 216 -19.38 -10.92 -9.90
CA LYS A 216 -18.31 -10.61 -8.93
C LYS A 216 -17.49 -9.37 -9.28
N SER A 217 -17.52 -8.96 -10.54
CA SER A 217 -16.69 -7.88 -11.07
C SER A 217 -16.82 -6.56 -10.30
N CYS A 218 -18.04 -6.16 -9.92
CA CYS A 218 -18.26 -4.95 -9.12
C CYS A 218 -17.55 -5.01 -7.75
N GLY A 219 -17.65 -6.16 -7.07
CA GLY A 219 -16.99 -6.37 -5.78
C GLY A 219 -15.47 -6.35 -5.89
N PHE A 220 -14.91 -6.92 -6.96
CA PHE A 220 -13.48 -6.87 -7.23
C PHE A 220 -12.98 -5.44 -7.48
N GLY A 221 -13.69 -4.66 -8.31
CA GLY A 221 -13.35 -3.27 -8.58
C GLY A 221 -13.26 -2.44 -7.29
N LEU A 222 -14.22 -2.62 -6.37
CA LEU A 222 -14.22 -1.98 -5.05
C LEU A 222 -13.01 -2.38 -4.21
N GLN A 223 -12.64 -3.66 -4.16
CA GLN A 223 -11.46 -4.13 -3.41
C GLN A 223 -10.16 -3.49 -3.92
N VAL A 224 -10.02 -3.35 -5.24
CA VAL A 224 -8.85 -2.73 -5.86
C VAL A 224 -8.80 -1.23 -5.54
N GLU A 225 -9.94 -0.55 -5.54
CA GLU A 225 -10.04 0.86 -5.17
C GLU A 225 -9.75 1.09 -3.68
N GLU A 226 -10.30 0.27 -2.78
CA GLU A 226 -10.03 0.32 -1.34
C GLU A 226 -8.52 0.15 -1.05
N LEU A 227 -7.87 -0.79 -1.73
CA LEU A 227 -6.41 -0.96 -1.63
C LEU A 227 -5.68 0.30 -2.10
N GLN A 228 -6.06 0.87 -3.26
CA GLN A 228 -5.44 2.10 -3.77
C GLN A 228 -5.55 3.25 -2.75
N GLN A 229 -6.75 3.45 -2.19
CA GLN A 229 -7.01 4.47 -1.20
C GLN A 229 -6.16 4.25 0.07
N HIS A 230 -6.04 3.01 0.56
CA HIS A 230 -5.18 2.69 1.69
C HIS A 230 -3.72 3.06 1.40
N VAL A 231 -3.20 2.70 0.21
CA VAL A 231 -1.81 3.01 -0.16
C VAL A 231 -1.55 4.51 -0.22
N CYS A 232 -2.42 5.27 -0.90
CA CYS A 232 -2.31 6.74 -0.99
C CYS A 232 -2.33 7.38 0.40
N LEU A 233 -3.26 6.95 1.25
CA LEU A 233 -3.39 7.42 2.61
C LEU A 233 -2.17 7.11 3.48
N PHE A 234 -1.65 5.89 3.38
CA PHE A 234 -0.47 5.50 4.14
C PHE A 234 0.74 6.38 3.78
N LEU A 235 0.93 6.68 2.49
CA LEU A 235 1.97 7.60 2.01
C LEU A 235 1.84 9.01 2.64
N VAL A 236 0.62 9.54 2.72
CA VAL A 236 0.35 10.81 3.40
C VAL A 236 0.69 10.73 4.90
N THR A 237 0.30 9.63 5.53
CA THR A 237 0.50 9.41 6.97
C THR A 237 1.98 9.28 7.30
N ILE A 238 2.75 8.51 6.53
CA ILE A 238 4.17 8.30 6.79
C ILE A 238 4.97 9.60 6.60
N ASN A 239 4.63 10.41 5.59
CA ASN A 239 5.23 11.74 5.39
C ASN A 239 4.95 12.69 6.56
N ARG A 240 3.73 12.67 7.08
CA ARG A 240 3.38 13.45 8.26
C ARG A 240 4.18 13.01 9.48
N VAL A 241 4.30 11.71 9.73
CA VAL A 241 5.05 11.21 10.89
C VAL A 241 6.55 11.50 10.75
N ARG A 242 7.15 11.31 9.56
CA ARG A 242 8.54 11.69 9.28
C ARG A 242 8.80 13.16 9.62
N THR A 243 7.88 14.05 9.25
CA THR A 243 7.95 15.49 9.57
C THR A 243 7.87 15.75 11.08
N LEU A 244 7.01 15.04 11.79
CA LEU A 244 6.90 15.20 13.25
C LEU A 244 8.15 14.67 13.97
N VAL A 245 8.71 13.54 13.51
CA VAL A 245 9.93 12.98 14.07
C VAL A 245 11.10 13.95 13.89
N ILE A 246 11.26 14.56 12.72
CA ILE A 246 12.33 15.55 12.52
C ILE A 246 12.15 16.78 13.41
N ASN A 247 10.91 17.27 13.57
CA ASN A 247 10.64 18.44 14.41
C ASN A 247 10.94 18.13 15.88
N GLU A 248 10.53 16.99 16.41
CA GLU A 248 10.86 16.59 17.79
C GLU A 248 12.37 16.46 18.01
N ILE A 249 13.10 15.95 17.01
CA ILE A 249 14.57 15.87 17.03
C ILE A 249 15.20 17.26 17.09
N VAL A 250 14.66 18.24 16.37
CA VAL A 250 15.17 19.62 16.31
C VAL A 250 14.77 20.40 17.56
N GLU A 251 13.52 20.34 17.98
CA GLU A 251 12.99 21.04 19.16
C GLU A 251 13.64 20.52 20.45
N SER A 252 13.89 19.22 20.57
CA SER A 252 14.58 18.65 21.74
C SER A 252 16.11 18.90 21.77
N ARG A 253 16.60 19.87 21.01
CA ARG A 253 17.97 20.43 21.09
C ARG A 253 18.02 21.75 21.86
N LEU A 254 16.90 22.47 21.91
CA LEU A 254 16.69 23.69 22.67
C LEU A 254 16.26 23.33 24.11
#